data_AF-A0A1Y2VGI5-F1
#
_entry.id   AF-A0A1Y2VGI5-F1
#
_cell.length_a   1.000
_cell.length_b   1.000
_cell.length_c   1.000
_cell.angle_alpha   90.00
_cell.angle_beta   90.00
_cell.angle_gamma   90.00
#
_symmetry.space_group_name_H-M   'P 1'
#
loop_
_entity.id
_entity.type
_entity.pdbx_description
1 polymer ?
#
loop_
_entity_poly.entity_id
_entity_poly.type
_entity_poly.pdbx_seq_one_letter_code
_entity_poly.pdbx_strand_id
1 'polypeptide(L)' 'YNNLQIPPPSGLCSMNYARHTHSEMNGNKWTIACNLHAPSDSSKGGNFYLASYGIMVVAASNTL' A
#
# COMPACT_ATOMS: atom_id res chain seq x y z
N TYR A 1 -22.33 22.07 12.20
CA TYR A 1 -22.38 20.62 11.99
C TYR A 1 -22.79 20.35 10.55
N ASN A 2 -21.85 20.45 9.61
CA ASN A 2 -22.10 20.08 8.21
C ASN A 2 -21.55 18.68 7.98
N ASN A 3 -22.46 17.80 7.59
CA ASN A 3 -22.28 16.38 7.29
C ASN A 3 -21.10 16.17 6.34
N LEU A 4 -19.92 15.89 6.91
CA LEU A 4 -18.77 15.36 6.18
C LEU A 4 -19.15 13.94 5.75
N GLN A 5 -19.79 13.83 4.58
CA GLN A 5 -19.87 12.57 3.86
C GLN A 5 -18.44 12.23 3.47
N ILE A 6 -17.77 11.46 4.33
CA ILE A 6 -16.46 10.90 4.03
C ILE A 6 -16.67 10.05 2.77
N PRO A 7 -15.93 10.30 1.67
CA PRO A 7 -16.06 9.46 0.47
C PRO A 7 -15.90 8.00 0.91
N PRO A 8 -16.70 7.08 0.35
CA PRO A 8 -16.58 5.67 0.71
C PRO A 8 -15.10 5.27 0.58
N PRO A 9 -14.55 4.46 1.50
CA PRO A 9 -13.16 4.03 1.39
C PRO A 9 -12.96 3.45 -0.01
N SER A 10 -12.24 4.18 -0.86
CA SER A 10 -11.97 3.75 -2.22
C SER A 10 -10.98 2.61 -2.09
N GLY A 11 -11.49 1.38 -2.13
CA GLY A 11 -10.66 0.19 -2.22
C GLY A 11 -9.91 0.23 -3.54
N LEU A 12 -8.61 0.54 -3.48
CA LEU A 12 -7.73 0.40 -4.62
C LEU A 12 -7.17 -1.02 -4.60
N CYS A 13 -7.36 -1.75 -5.69
CA CYS A 13 -6.71 -3.03 -5.90
C CYS A 13 -5.73 -2.91 -7.07
N SER A 14 -4.63 -3.64 -6.98
CA SER A 14 -3.66 -3.73 -8.06
C SER A 14 -3.09 -5.15 -8.11
N MET A 15 -2.70 -5.60 -9.31
CA MET A 15 -2.09 -6.91 -9.52
C MET A 15 -0.75 -6.72 -10.22
N ASN A 16 0.33 -7.24 -9.62
CA ASN A 16 1.70 -7.14 -10.14
C ASN A 16 2.11 -5.71 -10.52
N TYR A 17 1.65 -4.73 -9.74
CA TYR A 17 1.87 -3.31 -10.00
C TYR A 17 3.02 -2.78 -9.16
N ALA A 18 3.94 -2.06 -9.82
CA ALA A 18 5.00 -1.31 -9.16
C ALA A 18 4.93 0.15 -9.62
N ARG A 19 5.19 1.08 -8.70
CA ARG A 19 5.17 2.51 -8.97
C ARG A 19 6.42 3.16 -8.41
N HIS A 20 6.85 4.24 -9.06
CA HIS A 20 7.88 5.12 -8.49
C HIS A 20 7.46 5.66 -7.12
N THR A 21 8.44 5.92 -6.26
CA THR A 21 8.24 6.51 -4.94
C THR A 21 7.46 7.81 -5.04
N HIS A 22 6.41 7.95 -4.26
CA HIS A 22 5.57 9.14 -4.19
C HIS A 22 4.95 9.27 -2.81
N SER A 23 4.38 10.44 -2.52
CA SER A 23 3.51 10.64 -1.37
C SER A 23 2.06 10.63 -1.85
N GLU A 24 1.21 9.85 -1.19
CA GLU A 24 -0.23 9.84 -1.47
C GLU A 24 -0.91 11.01 -0.72
N MET A 25 -1.67 11.81 -1.45
CA MET A 25 -2.54 12.83 -0.86
C MET A 25 -3.95 12.25 -0.79
N ASN A 26 -4.33 11.77 0.40
CA ASN A 26 -5.69 11.31 0.66
C ASN A 26 -6.28 12.01 1.89
N GLY A 27 -7.61 12.01 2.02
CA GLY A 27 -8.32 12.65 3.14
C GLY A 27 -8.24 11.87 4.46
N ASN A 28 -7.61 10.70 4.48
CA ASN A 28 -7.48 9.83 5.64
C ASN A 28 -6.11 10.02 6.31
N LYS A 29 -6.07 9.84 7.62
CA LYS A 29 -4.80 9.89 8.39
C LYS A 29 -3.95 8.64 8.22
N TRP A 30 -4.59 7.54 7.83
CA TRP A 30 -3.98 6.21 7.78
C TRP A 30 -4.37 5.50 6.49
N THR A 31 -3.51 4.61 6.03
CA THR A 31 -3.75 3.73 4.88
C THR A 31 -3.26 2.34 5.25
N ILE A 32 -3.99 1.32 4.82
CA ILE A 32 -3.66 -0.08 5.04
C ILE A 32 -3.38 -0.68 3.65
N ALA A 33 -2.26 -1.37 3.50
CA ALA A 33 -1.89 -2.06 2.27
C ALA A 33 -1.87 -3.57 2.56
N CYS A 34 -2.68 -4.34 1.83
CA CYS A 34 -2.76 -5.79 1.99
C CYS A 34 -2.20 -6.48 0.75
N ASN A 35 -1.20 -7.34 0.93
CA ASN A 35 -0.74 -8.24 -0.12
C ASN A 35 -1.43 -9.60 0.04
N LEU A 36 -2.32 -9.94 -0.90
CA LEU A 36 -3.00 -11.25 -0.89
C LEU A 36 -2.06 -12.38 -1.32
N HIS A 37 -1.22 -12.12 -2.31
CA HIS A 37 -0.25 -13.08 -2.83
C HIS A 37 1.08 -12.39 -3.08
N ALA A 38 2.17 -13.05 -2.68
CA ALA A 38 3.53 -12.63 -2.96
C ALA A 38 4.32 -13.78 -3.61
N PRO A 39 5.31 -13.47 -4.46
CA PRO A 39 6.25 -14.48 -4.96
C PRO A 39 6.92 -15.22 -3.80
N SER A 40 7.23 -16.51 -4.00
CA SER A 40 7.95 -17.33 -3.01
C SER A 40 9.39 -16.87 -2.75
N ASP A 41 9.93 -16.02 -3.63
CA ASP A 41 11.29 -15.52 -3.61
C ASP A 41 11.27 -13.99 -3.51
N SER A 42 11.81 -13.46 -2.41
CA SER A 42 11.83 -12.04 -2.09
C SER A 42 12.72 -11.20 -3.02
N SER A 43 13.60 -11.86 -3.80
CA SER A 43 14.43 -11.20 -4.81
C SER A 43 13.64 -10.83 -6.08
N LYS A 44 12.44 -11.40 -6.28
CA LYS A 44 11.60 -11.14 -7.46
C LYS A 44 10.86 -9.80 -7.44
N GLY A 45 11.07 -9.00 -6.40
CA GLY A 45 10.47 -7.66 -6.26
C GLY A 45 9.09 -7.68 -5.63
N GLY A 46 8.32 -6.61 -5.82
CA GLY A 46 7.01 -6.41 -5.16
C GLY A 46 7.10 -6.01 -3.68
N ASN A 47 8.31 -5.79 -3.17
CA ASN A 47 8.55 -5.28 -1.82
C ASN A 47 8.03 -3.83 -1.69
N PHE A 48 7.54 -3.48 -0.50
CA PHE A 48 7.05 -2.13 -0.23
C PHE A 48 8.11 -1.31 0.49
N TYR A 49 8.41 -0.10 0.00
CA TYR A 49 9.49 0.73 0.53
C TYR A 49 8.98 2.03 1.15
N LEU A 50 9.20 2.19 2.44
CA LEU A 50 8.95 3.42 3.20
C LEU A 50 10.17 4.34 3.06
N ALA A 51 10.23 5.06 1.95
CA ALA A 51 11.41 5.82 1.54
C ALA A 51 11.89 6.86 2.57
N SER A 52 10.97 7.57 3.23
CA SER A 52 11.32 8.56 4.26
C SER A 52 11.98 7.96 5.51
N TYR A 53 11.80 6.66 5.73
CA TYR A 53 12.33 5.94 6.89
C TYR A 53 13.46 4.97 6.53
N GLY A 54 13.73 4.74 5.23
CA GLY A 54 14.73 3.77 4.78
C GLY A 54 14.34 2.31 5.04
N ILE A 55 13.05 2.01 5.22
CA ILE A 55 12.57 0.68 5.61
C ILE A 55 11.97 -0.03 4.40
N MET A 56 12.41 -1.26 4.16
CA MET A 56 11.81 -2.17 3.16
C MET A 56 11.00 -3.26 3.87
N VAL A 57 9.71 -3.35 3.53
CA VAL A 57 8.83 -4.44 3.92
C VAL A 57 8.89 -5.49 2.82
N VAL A 58 9.42 -6.66 3.14
CA VAL A 58 9.49 -7.79 2.21
C VAL A 58 8.08 -8.30 1.93
N ALA A 59 7.76 -8.51 0.65
CA ALA A 59 6.45 -8.99 0.25
C ALA A 59 6.21 -10.41 0.79
N ALA A 60 5.08 -10.60 1.46
CA ALA A 60 4.59 -11.90 1.90
C ALA A 60 3.08 -12.00 1.66
N SER A 61 2.61 -13.22 1.39
CA SER A 61 1.18 -13.48 1.18
C SER A 61 0.41 -13.28 2.49
N ASN A 62 -0.80 -12.71 2.40
CA ASN A 62 -1.69 -12.40 3.52
C ASN A 62 -1.04 -11.52 4.61
N THR A 63 -0.32 -10.47 4.21
CA THR A 63 0.33 -9.50 5.11
C THR A 63 -0.32 -8.12 4.99
N LEU A 64 -0.51 -7.46 6.15
CA LEU A 64 -1.12 -6.13 6.34
C LEU A 64 -0.11 -5.14 6.93
#